data_AF-A0A915LTC3-F1
#
_entry.id   AF-A0A915LTC3-F1
#
_cell.length_a   1.000
_cell.length_b   1.000
_cell.length_c   1.000
_cell.angle_alpha   90.00
_cell.angle_beta   90.00
_cell.angle_gamma   90.00
#
_symmetry.space_group_name_H-M   'P 1'
#
loop_
_entity.id
_entity.type
_entity.pdbx_description
1 polymer ?
#
loop_
_entity_poly.entity_id
_entity_poly.type
_entity_poly.pdbx_seq_one_letter_code
_entity_poly.pdbx_strand_id
1 'polypeptide(L)'
;MEVYVDDEAKLTLHGLQQYYVRLKENEKNRKLLDLLDALEFNQVVIFVRSVTRCRALNQLLIEQNFPSIAIHRSMPQDERLGRYQQFKDFQKRILVATNLFGRGMDIERVNIVFNYDMPEDTDTYLHRVARAGRFGTKGLAITFVSDEADANTLNSVQDRFDVTIAELPEQIDVGSYSKF
;
A
#
# COMPACT_ATOMS: atom_id res chain seq x y z
N MET A 1 11.63 -15.08 -37.57
CA MET A 1 10.33 -14.52 -37.15
C MET A 1 10.24 -14.79 -35.67
N GLU A 2 10.78 -13.88 -34.86
CA GLU A 2 10.84 -14.08 -33.42
C GLU A 2 9.45 -13.80 -32.84
N VAL A 3 8.86 -14.87 -32.33
CA VAL A 3 7.58 -14.87 -31.64
C VAL A 3 7.82 -14.31 -30.25
N TYR A 4 7.47 -13.04 -30.05
CA TYR A 4 7.30 -12.46 -28.72
C TYR A 4 5.96 -12.93 -28.17
N VAL A 5 5.95 -13.90 -27.25
CA VAL A 5 4.75 -14.26 -26.51
C VAL A 5 5.10 -14.42 -25.03
N ASP A 6 4.41 -13.58 -24.25
CA ASP A 6 4.07 -13.62 -22.82
C ASP A 6 5.16 -13.63 -21.75
N ASP A 7 5.18 -12.57 -20.93
CA ASP A 7 5.35 -12.68 -19.47
C ASP A 7 5.06 -11.38 -18.68
N GLU A 8 4.30 -10.43 -19.24
CA GLU A 8 3.52 -9.48 -18.43
C GLU A 8 2.22 -10.16 -18.02
N ALA A 9 2.35 -11.28 -17.29
CA ALA A 9 1.24 -11.92 -16.63
C ALA A 9 0.48 -10.85 -15.86
N LYS A 10 -0.64 -10.42 -16.47
CA LYS A 10 -1.84 -9.86 -15.86
C LYS A 10 -1.71 -9.93 -14.34
N LEU A 11 -1.14 -8.90 -13.74
CA LEU A 11 -1.16 -8.67 -12.30
C LEU A 11 -2.63 -8.40 -12.00
N THR A 12 -3.38 -9.49 -11.91
CA THR A 12 -4.82 -9.46 -11.84
C THR A 12 -5.13 -9.02 -10.43
N LEU A 13 -5.79 -7.87 -10.32
CA LEU A 13 -6.34 -7.32 -9.08
C LEU A 13 -7.47 -8.22 -8.51
N HIS A 14 -7.57 -9.48 -8.96
CA HIS A 14 -8.55 -10.46 -8.54
C HIS A 14 -8.32 -10.80 -7.06
N GLY A 15 -9.32 -10.50 -6.23
CA GLY A 15 -9.27 -10.72 -4.78
C GLY A 15 -8.80 -9.50 -3.96
N LEU A 16 -8.41 -8.40 -4.62
CA LEU A 16 -8.07 -7.14 -3.96
C LEU A 16 -9.28 -6.21 -3.91
N GLN A 17 -9.71 -5.86 -2.71
CA GLN A 17 -10.67 -4.79 -2.48
C GLN A 17 -9.94 -3.44 -2.55
N GLN A 18 -10.46 -2.50 -3.34
CA GLN A 18 -9.81 -1.22 -3.58
C GLN A 18 -10.78 -0.09 -3.29
N TYR A 19 -10.34 0.84 -2.43
CA TYR A 19 -11.10 2.01 -2.07
C TYR A 19 -10.24 3.27 -2.09
N TYR A 20 -10.90 4.42 -2.21
CA TYR A 20 -10.28 5.72 -1.99
C TYR A 20 -10.95 6.50 -0.86
N VAL A 21 -10.23 7.44 -0.27
CA VAL A 21 -10.78 8.44 0.67
C VAL A 21 -10.40 9.82 0.17
N ARG A 22 -11.39 10.72 0.05
CA ARG A 22 -11.14 12.15 -0.21
C ARG A 22 -10.94 12.87 1.11
N LEU A 23 -9.81 13.54 1.27
CA LEU A 23 -9.47 14.26 2.50
C LEU A 23 -8.36 15.27 2.26
N LYS A 24 -8.30 16.33 3.06
CA LYS A 24 -7.21 17.30 2.98
C LYS A 24 -5.91 16.68 3.48
N GLU A 25 -4.79 17.22 3.01
CA GLU A 25 -3.45 16.76 3.35
C GLU A 25 -3.19 16.73 4.87
N ASN A 26 -3.71 17.70 5.62
CA ASN A 26 -3.59 17.79 7.07
C ASN A 26 -4.49 16.81 7.85
N GLU A 27 -5.46 16.17 7.19
CA GLU A 27 -6.38 15.20 7.80
C GLU A 27 -5.87 13.76 7.67
N LYS A 28 -4.89 13.52 6.80
CA LYS A 28 -4.36 12.18 6.49
C LYS A 28 -3.84 11.41 7.70
N ASN A 29 -3.08 12.06 8.59
CA ASN A 29 -2.56 11.42 9.80
C ASN A 29 -3.70 10.89 10.66
N ARG A 30 -4.70 11.74 10.96
CA ARG A 30 -5.85 11.35 11.78
C ARG A 30 -6.62 10.21 11.12
N LYS A 31 -6.95 10.35 9.82
CA LYS A 31 -7.70 9.32 9.11
C LYS A 31 -6.95 7.99 9.05
N LEU A 32 -5.63 8.01 8.87
CA LEU A 32 -4.81 6.79 8.88
C LEU A 32 -4.86 6.11 10.25
N LEU A 33 -4.70 6.86 11.34
CA LEU A 33 -4.77 6.29 12.70
C LEU A 33 -6.16 5.69 12.98
N ASP A 34 -7.23 6.43 12.66
CA ASP A 34 -8.61 5.94 12.79
C ASP A 34 -8.82 4.62 12.00
N LEU A 35 -8.24 4.49 10.80
CA LEU A 35 -8.32 3.28 10.00
C LEU A 35 -7.46 2.13 10.55
N LEU A 36 -6.28 2.43 11.12
CA LEU A 36 -5.44 1.42 11.77
C LEU A 36 -6.09 0.88 13.06
N ASP A 37 -6.89 1.69 13.76
CA ASP A 37 -7.65 1.24 14.92
C ASP A 37 -8.91 0.44 14.53
N ALA A 38 -9.57 0.82 13.44
CA ALA A 38 -10.82 0.20 13.02
C ALA A 38 -10.65 -1.10 12.20
N LEU A 39 -9.56 -1.23 11.44
CA LEU A 39 -9.35 -2.36 10.53
C LEU A 39 -8.51 -3.45 11.19
N GLU A 40 -8.98 -4.69 11.09
CA GLU A 40 -8.17 -5.85 11.47
C GLU A 40 -7.10 -6.13 10.40
N PHE A 41 -5.83 -6.22 10.81
CA PHE A 41 -4.73 -6.53 9.89
C PHE A 41 -3.65 -7.42 10.47
N ASN A 42 -2.96 -8.17 9.61
CA ASN A 42 -1.75 -8.90 9.98
C ASN A 42 -0.54 -7.96 9.88
N GLN A 43 -0.26 -7.52 8.66
CA GLN A 43 0.75 -6.51 8.36
C GLN A 43 0.22 -5.49 7.35
N VAL A 44 0.70 -4.26 7.49
CA VAL A 44 0.31 -3.10 6.68
C VAL A 44 1.55 -2.54 5.99
N VAL A 45 1.41 -2.17 4.72
CA VAL A 45 2.40 -1.34 4.02
C VAL A 45 1.79 0.02 3.71
N ILE A 46 2.50 1.09 4.06
CA ILE A 46 2.08 2.48 3.84
C ILE A 46 3.07 3.16 2.91
N PHE A 47 2.61 3.54 1.73
CA PHE A 47 3.43 4.21 0.74
C PHE A 47 3.32 5.74 0.83
N VAL A 48 4.47 6.41 0.85
CA VAL A 48 4.60 7.88 0.90
C VAL A 48 5.53 8.38 -0.20
N ARG A 49 5.43 9.66 -0.60
CA ARG A 49 6.18 10.18 -1.76
C ARG A 49 7.64 10.54 -1.48
N SER A 50 8.00 10.82 -0.22
CA SER A 50 9.34 11.34 0.12
C SER A 50 9.98 10.72 1.35
N VAL A 51 11.31 10.77 1.41
CA VAL A 51 12.12 10.27 2.54
C VAL A 51 11.74 10.99 3.84
N THR A 52 11.57 12.31 3.79
CA THR A 52 11.18 13.12 4.95
C THR A 52 9.83 12.67 5.50
N ARG A 53 8.84 12.45 4.63
CA ARG A 53 7.51 11.97 5.03
C ARG A 53 7.55 10.56 5.57
N CYS A 54 8.38 9.68 5.00
CA CYS A 54 8.56 8.31 5.49
C CYS A 54 9.09 8.30 6.93
N ARG A 55 10.09 9.13 7.22
CA ARG A 55 10.65 9.28 8.57
C ARG A 55 9.62 9.88 9.53
N ALA A 56 8.96 10.97 9.14
CA ALA A 56 7.99 11.66 9.98
C ALA A 56 6.78 10.76 10.32
N LEU A 57 6.23 10.05 9.32
CA LEU A 57 5.09 9.17 9.53
C LEU A 57 5.47 7.95 10.38
N ASN A 58 6.65 7.36 10.16
CA ASN A 58 7.11 6.26 11.01
C ASN A 58 7.33 6.71 12.46
N GLN A 59 7.87 7.91 12.68
CA GLN A 59 8.04 8.47 14.02
C GLN A 59 6.69 8.67 14.70
N LEU A 60 5.72 9.27 14.00
CA LEU A 60 4.34 9.45 14.49
C LEU A 60 3.71 8.11 14.88
N LEU A 61 3.81 7.08 14.04
CA LEU A 61 3.24 5.76 14.32
C LEU A 61 3.83 5.15 15.60
N ILE A 62 5.15 5.23 15.77
CA ILE A 62 5.83 4.76 16.99
C ILE A 62 5.35 5.51 18.23
N GLU A 63 5.20 6.84 18.14
CA GLU A 63 4.67 7.68 19.23
C GLU A 63 3.22 7.35 19.59
N GLN A 64 2.42 6.90 18.61
CA GLN A 64 1.06 6.41 18.81
C GLN A 64 1.00 4.91 19.18
N ASN A 65 2.12 4.30 19.55
CA ASN A 65 2.23 2.88 19.93
C ASN A 65 1.91 1.88 18.81
N PHE A 66 1.95 2.29 17.54
CA PHE A 66 1.92 1.38 16.40
C PHE A 66 3.34 0.92 16.04
N PRO A 67 3.71 -0.36 16.25
CA PRO A 67 5.06 -0.84 15.97
C PRO A 67 5.35 -0.83 14.47
N SER A 68 6.01 0.23 14.00
CA SER A 68 6.35 0.42 12.59
C SER A 68 7.86 0.37 12.32
N ILE A 69 8.19 0.14 11.05
CA ILE A 69 9.54 0.25 10.50
C ILE A 69 9.50 1.07 9.21
N ALA A 70 10.55 1.85 8.95
CA ALA A 70 10.66 2.66 7.74
C ALA A 70 11.71 2.08 6.78
N ILE A 71 11.39 2.03 5.49
CA ILE A 71 12.34 1.75 4.39
C ILE A 71 12.21 2.86 3.34
N HIS A 72 13.29 3.59 3.08
CA HIS A 72 13.24 4.70 2.13
C HIS A 72 14.44 4.71 1.18
N ARG A 73 14.28 5.38 0.03
CA ARG A 73 15.27 5.35 -1.06
C ARG A 73 16.69 5.82 -0.71
N SER A 74 16.86 6.63 0.34
CA SER A 74 18.20 7.12 0.76
C SER A 74 18.92 6.19 1.74
N MET A 75 18.39 5.00 2.04
CA MET A 75 19.08 4.01 2.87
C MET A 75 20.04 3.17 2.02
N PRO A 76 21.21 2.78 2.56
CA PRO A 76 22.06 1.77 1.97
C PRO A 76 21.28 0.48 1.70
N GLN A 77 21.65 -0.25 0.64
CA GLN A 77 20.95 -1.46 0.24
C GLN A 77 20.91 -2.51 1.35
N ASP A 78 22.03 -2.72 2.05
CA ASP A 78 22.11 -3.70 3.14
C ASP A 78 21.20 -3.34 4.31
N GLU A 79 21.07 -2.05 4.64
CA GLU A 79 20.14 -1.59 5.67
C GLU A 79 18.69 -1.85 5.24
N ARG A 80 18.35 -1.56 3.98
CA ARG A 80 17.00 -1.81 3.44
C ARG A 80 16.66 -3.30 3.50
N LEU A 81 17.61 -4.18 3.16
CA LEU A 81 17.42 -5.63 3.23
C LEU A 81 17.27 -6.12 4.67
N GLY A 82 18.09 -5.61 5.60
CA GLY A 82 17.98 -5.95 7.02
C GLY A 82 16.63 -5.55 7.63
N ARG A 83 16.16 -4.32 7.36
CA ARG A 83 14.84 -3.85 7.80
C ARG A 83 13.70 -4.63 7.15
N TYR A 84 13.84 -4.98 5.87
CA TYR A 84 12.87 -5.80 5.19
C TYR A 84 12.77 -7.19 5.82
N GLN A 85 13.90 -7.81 6.15
CA GLN A 85 13.93 -9.11 6.80
C GLN A 85 13.23 -9.06 8.18
N GLN A 86 13.48 -8.01 8.98
CA GLN A 86 12.75 -7.81 10.26
C GLN A 86 11.23 -7.72 10.06
N PHE A 87 10.78 -7.03 9.02
CA PHE A 87 9.36 -6.96 8.67
C PHE A 87 8.82 -8.33 8.25
N LYS A 88 9.55 -9.07 7.40
CA LYS A 88 9.17 -10.41 6.94
C LYS A 88 9.10 -11.42 8.10
N ASP A 89 9.98 -11.28 9.08
CA ASP A 89 10.03 -12.09 10.30
C ASP A 89 8.99 -11.65 11.34
N PHE A 90 8.05 -10.78 10.96
CA PHE A 90 6.93 -10.33 11.77
C PHE A 90 7.33 -9.56 13.05
N GLN A 91 8.54 -9.01 13.09
CA GLN A 91 9.00 -8.20 14.24
C GLN A 91 8.26 -6.87 14.35
N LYS A 92 7.73 -6.38 13.21
CA LYS A 92 6.93 -5.15 13.08
C LYS A 92 5.73 -5.42 12.19
N ARG A 93 4.58 -4.86 12.56
CA ARG A 93 3.33 -5.04 11.81
C ARG A 93 3.11 -3.98 10.74
N ILE A 94 3.77 -2.82 10.84
CA ILE A 94 3.60 -1.73 9.87
C ILE A 94 4.94 -1.40 9.20
N LEU A 95 4.93 -1.29 7.88
CA LEU A 95 6.06 -0.83 7.07
C LEU A 95 5.68 0.48 6.37
N VAL A 96 6.39 1.57 6.67
CA VAL A 96 6.30 2.83 5.92
C VAL A 96 7.39 2.85 4.86
N ALA A 97 7.02 3.07 3.59
CA ALA A 97 7.97 3.01 2.49
C ALA A 97 7.80 4.12 1.46
N THR A 98 8.91 4.60 0.87
CA THR A 98 8.81 5.46 -0.31
C THR A 98 8.53 4.66 -1.56
N ASN A 99 9.30 3.58 -1.74
CA ASN A 99 9.14 2.56 -2.77
C ASN A 99 9.78 1.29 -2.22
N LEU A 100 9.14 0.15 -2.49
CA LEU A 100 9.71 -1.16 -2.24
C LEU A 100 10.50 -1.60 -3.50
N PHE A 101 11.50 -2.46 -3.35
CA PHE A 101 12.30 -2.92 -4.48
C PHE A 101 11.38 -3.47 -5.60
N GLY A 102 11.58 -3.00 -6.83
CA GLY A 102 10.60 -3.10 -7.93
C GLY A 102 10.22 -4.52 -8.35
N ARG A 103 11.01 -5.54 -8.01
CA ARG A 103 10.71 -6.96 -8.26
C ARG A 103 11.21 -7.82 -7.09
N GLY A 104 10.45 -8.86 -6.70
CA GLY A 104 10.92 -9.92 -5.80
C GLY A 104 10.67 -9.77 -4.29
N MET A 105 10.09 -8.68 -3.80
CA MET A 105 9.67 -8.59 -2.39
C MET A 105 8.32 -9.29 -2.18
N ASP A 106 8.38 -10.55 -1.77
CA ASP A 106 7.21 -11.32 -1.38
C ASP A 106 6.88 -11.12 0.08
N ILE A 107 5.72 -10.53 0.37
CA ILE A 107 5.23 -10.33 1.73
C ILE A 107 3.82 -10.93 1.84
N GLU A 108 3.78 -12.25 1.89
CA GLU A 108 2.54 -13.04 1.92
C GLU A 108 1.57 -12.65 3.06
N ARG A 109 2.10 -12.04 4.12
CA ARG A 109 1.33 -11.64 5.32
C ARG A 109 0.74 -10.23 5.25
N VAL A 110 1.04 -9.45 4.20
CA VAL A 110 0.46 -8.12 4.02
C VAL A 110 -0.94 -8.26 3.46
N ASN A 111 -1.94 -7.87 4.27
CA ASN A 111 -3.34 -7.89 3.87
C ASN A 111 -3.91 -6.48 3.64
N ILE A 112 -3.21 -5.42 4.07
CA ILE A 112 -3.61 -4.03 3.80
C ILE A 112 -2.46 -3.20 3.23
N VAL A 113 -2.74 -2.46 2.17
CA VAL A 113 -1.87 -1.44 1.59
C VAL A 113 -2.54 -0.08 1.66
N PHE A 114 -1.82 0.92 2.16
CA PHE A 114 -2.21 2.32 2.09
C PHE A 114 -1.33 3.07 1.08
N ASN A 115 -1.96 3.72 0.10
CA ASN A 115 -1.34 4.82 -0.62
C ASN A 115 -1.64 6.10 0.15
N TYR A 116 -0.79 6.42 1.14
CA TYR A 116 -0.92 7.64 1.94
C TYR A 116 -0.66 8.89 1.08
N ASP A 117 0.30 8.77 0.16
CA ASP A 117 0.44 9.68 -0.98
C ASP A 117 0.10 8.93 -2.27
N MET A 118 -0.67 9.57 -3.16
CA MET A 118 -0.98 9.03 -4.48
C MET A 118 0.32 8.67 -5.21
N PRO A 119 0.41 7.50 -5.87
CA PRO A 119 1.53 7.17 -6.75
C PRO A 119 1.67 8.15 -7.91
N GLU A 120 2.87 8.23 -8.48
CA GLU A 120 3.19 9.15 -9.59
C GLU A 120 2.50 8.74 -10.89
N ASP A 121 2.23 7.45 -11.07
CA ASP A 121 1.61 6.88 -12.26
C ASP A 121 0.85 5.58 -11.95
N THR A 122 0.13 5.08 -12.96
CA THR A 122 -0.68 3.86 -12.88
C THR A 122 0.16 2.59 -12.69
N ASP A 123 1.40 2.56 -13.20
CA ASP A 123 2.29 1.39 -13.06
C ASP A 123 2.79 1.25 -11.61
N THR A 124 3.15 2.38 -11.01
CA THR A 124 3.52 2.47 -9.61
C THR A 124 2.35 2.09 -8.72
N TYR A 125 1.12 2.53 -9.05
CA TYR A 125 -0.09 2.09 -8.34
C TYR A 125 -0.18 0.56 -8.35
N LEU A 126 -0.12 -0.05 -9.53
CA LEU A 126 -0.21 -1.51 -9.69
C LEU A 126 0.88 -2.22 -8.88
N HIS A 127 2.13 -1.79 -8.97
CA HIS A 127 3.25 -2.38 -8.23
C HIS A 127 3.12 -2.28 -6.71
N ARG A 128 2.43 -1.25 -6.20
CA ARG A 128 2.17 -1.05 -4.77
C ARG A 128 1.02 -1.94 -4.30
N VAL A 129 -0.12 -1.91 -5.00
CA VAL A 129 -1.32 -2.62 -4.54
C VAL A 129 -1.26 -4.13 -4.80
N ALA A 130 -0.51 -4.56 -5.82
CA ALA A 130 -0.17 -5.97 -6.05
C ALA A 130 0.61 -6.64 -4.91
N ARG A 131 1.06 -5.86 -3.91
CA ARG A 131 1.70 -6.39 -2.69
C ARG A 131 0.68 -6.92 -1.68
N ALA A 132 -0.60 -6.59 -1.82
CA ALA A 132 -1.69 -7.20 -1.08
C ALA A 132 -2.41 -8.22 -1.96
N GLY A 133 -2.79 -9.38 -1.41
CA GLY A 133 -3.65 -10.36 -2.11
C GLY A 133 -2.93 -11.35 -3.05
N ARG A 134 -1.64 -11.68 -2.81
CA ARG A 134 -0.94 -12.72 -3.59
C ARG A 134 -1.46 -14.13 -3.25
N PHE A 135 -1.48 -15.03 -4.26
CA PHE A 135 -1.81 -16.45 -4.13
C PHE A 135 -3.14 -16.77 -3.42
N GLY A 136 -4.27 -16.32 -3.99
CA GLY A 136 -5.60 -16.70 -3.49
C GLY A 136 -5.97 -16.10 -2.13
N THR A 137 -5.17 -15.15 -1.63
CA THR A 137 -5.46 -14.36 -0.44
C THR A 137 -6.29 -13.12 -0.80
N LYS A 138 -7.18 -12.73 0.11
CA LYS A 138 -7.92 -11.48 -0.02
C LYS A 138 -7.02 -10.34 0.48
N GLY A 139 -7.18 -9.14 -0.04
CA GLY A 139 -6.43 -7.97 0.40
C GLY A 139 -7.22 -6.68 0.27
N LEU A 140 -6.75 -5.63 0.93
CA LEU A 140 -7.36 -4.31 0.93
C LEU A 140 -6.32 -3.26 0.51
N ALA A 141 -6.67 -2.43 -0.46
CA ALA A 141 -5.91 -1.24 -0.82
C ALA A 141 -6.78 0.01 -0.58
N ILE A 142 -6.25 0.96 0.21
CA ILE A 142 -6.90 2.24 0.46
C ILE A 142 -5.99 3.36 -0.03
N THR A 143 -6.52 4.23 -0.89
CA THR A 143 -5.77 5.34 -1.46
C THR A 143 -6.31 6.68 -1.01
N PHE A 144 -5.45 7.54 -0.47
CA PHE A 144 -5.83 8.89 -0.09
C PHE A 144 -5.74 9.83 -1.30
N VAL A 145 -6.80 10.63 -1.50
CA VAL A 145 -6.94 11.60 -2.58
C VAL A 145 -7.10 12.98 -1.94
N SER A 146 -6.12 13.86 -2.12
CA SER A 146 -6.12 15.19 -1.47
C SER A 146 -6.36 16.36 -2.41
N ASP A 147 -6.12 16.19 -3.70
CA ASP A 147 -6.31 17.24 -4.69
C ASP A 147 -6.81 16.67 -6.04
N GLU A 148 -6.96 17.57 -7.00
CA GLU A 148 -7.42 17.24 -8.35
C GLU A 148 -6.40 16.39 -9.12
N ALA A 149 -5.10 16.58 -8.87
CA ALA A 149 -4.06 15.78 -9.50
C ALA A 149 -4.13 14.32 -9.03
N ASP A 150 -4.31 14.11 -7.71
CA ASP A 150 -4.55 12.78 -7.14
C ASP A 150 -5.79 12.13 -7.78
N ALA A 151 -6.90 12.89 -7.91
CA ALA A 151 -8.13 12.39 -8.52
C ALA A 151 -7.95 12.00 -10.01
N ASN A 152 -7.19 12.79 -10.76
CA ASN A 152 -6.88 12.50 -12.17
C ASN A 152 -6.03 11.24 -12.31
N THR A 153 -5.03 11.04 -11.44
CA THR A 153 -4.25 9.80 -11.40
C THR A 153 -5.13 8.60 -11.05
N LEU A 154 -6.03 8.74 -10.07
CA LEU A 154 -6.97 7.67 -9.71
C LEU A 154 -7.89 7.29 -10.87
N ASN A 155 -8.42 8.27 -11.61
CA ASN A 155 -9.22 8.02 -12.81
C ASN A 155 -8.41 7.28 -13.88
N SER A 156 -7.16 7.71 -14.11
CA SER A 156 -6.26 7.04 -15.05
C SER A 156 -5.98 5.58 -14.67
N VAL A 157 -5.88 5.27 -13.37
CA VAL A 157 -5.76 3.89 -12.86
C VAL A 157 -7.01 3.08 -13.19
N GLN A 158 -8.20 3.63 -12.91
CA GLN A 158 -9.47 2.96 -13.17
C GLN A 158 -9.66 2.65 -14.67
N ASP A 159 -9.38 3.64 -15.52
CA ASP A 159 -9.50 3.50 -16.98
C ASP A 159 -8.50 2.49 -17.55
N ARG A 160 -7.24 2.54 -17.10
CA ARG A 160 -6.17 1.67 -17.63
C ARG A 160 -6.38 0.20 -17.28
N PHE A 161 -6.89 -0.09 -16.09
CA PHE A 161 -7.04 -1.46 -15.60
C PHE A 161 -8.47 -2.00 -15.67
N ASP A 162 -9.43 -1.20 -16.16
CA ASP A 162 -10.85 -1.53 -16.23
C ASP A 162 -11.39 -1.99 -14.86
N VAL A 163 -11.12 -1.18 -13.83
CA VAL A 163 -11.54 -1.42 -12.44
C VAL A 163 -12.27 -0.23 -11.86
N THR A 164 -13.27 -0.49 -11.01
CA THR A 164 -13.92 0.56 -10.20
C THR A 164 -13.30 0.59 -8.81
N ILE A 165 -12.76 1.74 -8.42
CA ILE A 165 -12.26 2.00 -7.07
C ILE A 165 -13.30 2.87 -6.38
N ALA A 166 -14.10 2.26 -5.51
CA ALA A 166 -15.18 2.95 -4.83
C ALA A 166 -14.66 3.87 -3.70
N GLU A 167 -15.47 4.84 -3.28
CA GLU A 167 -15.19 5.56 -2.03
C GLU A 167 -15.29 4.58 -0.86
N LEU A 168 -14.41 4.76 0.14
CA LEU A 168 -14.37 3.91 1.32
C LEU A 168 -15.71 3.97 2.07
N PRO A 169 -16.42 2.84 2.25
CA PRO A 169 -17.65 2.82 3.03
C PRO A 169 -17.37 3.05 4.52
N GLU A 170 -18.41 3.42 5.28
CA GLU A 170 -18.29 3.56 6.74
C GLU A 170 -17.92 2.25 7.44
N GLN A 171 -18.29 1.11 6.84
CA GLN A 171 -18.03 -0.22 7.36
C GLN A 171 -17.45 -1.11 6.26
N ILE A 172 -16.38 -1.84 6.58
CA ILE A 172 -15.78 -2.84 5.71
C ILE A 172 -15.91 -4.19 6.40
N ASP A 173 -16.53 -5.15 5.71
CA ASP A 173 -16.56 -6.54 6.18
C ASP A 173 -15.13 -7.10 6.20
N VAL A 174 -14.64 -7.51 7.38
CA VAL A 174 -13.33 -8.14 7.57
C VAL A 174 -13.19 -9.39 6.69
N GLY A 175 -14.27 -10.16 6.51
CA GLY A 175 -14.29 -11.34 5.65
C GLY A 175 -14.03 -11.02 4.17
N SER A 176 -14.18 -9.75 3.75
CA SER A 176 -13.98 -9.33 2.36
C SER A 176 -12.50 -9.17 1.99
N TYR A 177 -11.62 -8.90 2.97
CA TYR A 177 -10.19 -8.65 2.76
C TYR A 177 -9.25 -9.46 3.67
N SER A 178 -9.80 -10.23 4.63
CA SER A 178 -9.05 -11.14 5.49
C SER A 178 -9.68 -12.55 5.40
N LYS A 179 -8.84 -13.57 5.22
CA LYS A 179 -9.23 -14.96 5.47
C LYS A 179 -8.57 -15.33 6.80
N PHE A 180 -9.37 -15.54 7.84
CA PHE A 180 -8.91 -16.26 9.03
C PHE A 180 -8.42 -17.66 8.62
#